data_AF-A0AAV0GSK4-F1
#
_entry.id   AF-A0AAV0GSK4-F1
#
_cell.length_a   1.000
_cell.length_b   1.000
_cell.length_c   1.000
_cell.angle_alpha   90.00
_cell.angle_beta   90.00
_cell.angle_gamma   90.00
#
_symmetry.space_group_name_H-M   'P 1'
#
loop_
_entity.id
_entity.type
_entity.pdbx_description
1 polymer ?
#
loop_
_entity_poly.entity_id
_entity_poly.type
_entity_poly.pdbx_seq_one_letter_code
_entity_poly.pdbx_strand_id
1 'polypeptide(L)'
;MEDDCASSGYRDILKRNELIRKWQCPWGATVIDEVAPVFRHILEENHLSSSNLPLEDSKENRNAWWSRRKKLDCLLYEFLR
;
A
#
# COMPACT_ATOMS: atom_id res chain seq x y z
N MET A 1 16.07 6.97 17.13
CA MET A 1 14.60 7.07 17.04
C MET A 1 14.18 5.94 16.13
N GLU A 2 13.53 4.92 16.67
CA GLU A 2 13.10 3.75 15.90
C GLU A 2 11.92 4.12 15.00
N ASP A 3 12.06 3.86 13.70
CA ASP A 3 11.04 4.11 12.67
C ASP A 3 9.86 3.14 12.86
N ASP A 4 8.95 3.49 13.77
CA ASP A 4 7.71 2.74 14.07
C ASP A 4 6.60 2.95 13.01
N CYS A 5 6.97 3.41 11.81
CA CYS A 5 6.04 3.92 10.80
C CYS A 5 5.38 2.79 9.96
N ALA A 6 5.97 1.59 9.92
CA ALA A 6 5.58 0.55 8.96
C ALA A 6 4.49 -0.41 9.48
N SER A 7 4.51 -0.79 10.76
CA SER A 7 3.54 -1.75 11.32
C SER A 7 2.10 -1.20 11.33
N SER A 8 1.94 0.12 11.51
CA SER A 8 0.64 0.77 11.44
C SER A 8 0.05 0.72 10.04
N GLY A 9 0.87 0.99 9.01
CA GLY A 9 0.42 1.10 7.63
C GLY A 9 -0.13 -0.22 7.06
N TYR A 10 0.56 -1.33 7.32
CA TYR A 10 0.10 -2.65 6.86
C TYR A 10 -1.23 -3.06 7.51
N ARG A 11 -1.37 -2.83 8.83
CA ARG A 11 -2.64 -3.08 9.53
C ARG A 11 -3.78 -2.20 9.05
N ASP A 12 -3.51 -0.95 8.70
CA ASP A 12 -4.54 -0.05 8.17
C ASP A 12 -5.01 -0.48 6.77
N ILE A 13 -4.11 -1.03 5.94
CA ILE A 13 -4.45 -1.59 4.63
C ILE A 13 -5.28 -2.86 4.79
N LEU A 14 -4.91 -3.75 5.71
CA LEU A 14 -5.67 -4.96 6.01
C LEU A 14 -7.10 -4.60 6.46
N LYS A 15 -7.25 -3.64 7.39
CA LYS A 15 -8.55 -3.13 7.82
C LYS A 15 -9.36 -2.50 6.68
N ARG A 16 -8.71 -1.74 5.79
CA ARG A 16 -9.38 -1.16 4.61
C ARG A 16 -9.88 -2.25 3.67
N ASN A 17 -9.10 -3.30 3.48
CA ASN A 17 -9.46 -4.44 2.63
C ASN A 17 -10.61 -5.27 3.22
N GLU A 18 -10.71 -5.37 4.55
CA GLU A 18 -11.88 -6.00 5.20
C GLU A 18 -13.21 -5.28 4.92
N LEU A 19 -13.17 -3.96 4.66
CA LEU A 19 -14.36 -3.14 4.37
C LEU A 19 -14.80 -3.20 2.89
N ILE A 20 -13.92 -3.59 1.97
CA ILE A 20 -14.25 -3.76 0.55
C ILE A 20 -14.97 -5.10 0.40
N ARG A 21 -16.32 -5.06 0.36
CA ARG A 21 -17.27 -6.19 0.21
C ARG A 21 -16.59 -7.54 -0.02
N LYS A 22 -16.38 -8.28 1.08
CA LYS A 22 -15.78 -9.62 1.10
C LYS A 22 -16.55 -10.53 0.13
N TRP A 23 -15.96 -10.81 -1.03
CA TRP A 23 -16.32 -12.01 -1.77
C TRP A 23 -16.00 -13.18 -0.82
N GLN A 24 -17.03 -13.86 -0.34
CA GLN A 24 -16.83 -15.00 0.54
C GLN A 24 -16.52 -16.20 -0.34
N CYS A 25 -15.25 -16.58 -0.40
CA CYS A 25 -14.82 -17.77 -1.11
C CYS A 25 -15.63 -18.98 -0.57
N PRO A 26 -16.34 -19.72 -1.44
CA PRO A 26 -17.19 -20.83 -1.01
C PRO A 26 -16.38 -22.02 -0.46
N TRP A 27 -15.05 -22.01 -0.65
CA TRP A 27 -14.12 -23.01 -0.14
C TRP A 27 -13.44 -22.59 1.18
N GLY A 28 -13.89 -21.49 1.80
CA GLY A 28 -13.30 -20.90 3.01
C GLY A 28 -12.33 -19.76 2.69
N ALA A 29 -11.99 -18.94 3.69
CA ALA A 29 -11.01 -17.88 3.52
C ALA A 29 -9.64 -18.50 3.18
N THR A 30 -9.13 -18.18 2.00
CA THR A 30 -7.83 -18.65 1.52
C THR A 30 -6.78 -17.57 1.71
N VAL A 31 -5.51 -17.96 1.77
CA VAL A 31 -4.37 -17.01 1.76
C VAL A 31 -4.49 -16.00 0.60
N ILE A 32 -5.07 -16.40 -0.53
CA ILE A 32 -5.28 -15.54 -1.70
C ILE A 32 -6.27 -14.40 -1.38
N ASP A 33 -7.28 -14.64 -0.56
CA ASP A 33 -8.29 -13.64 -0.17
C ASP A 33 -7.68 -12.53 0.72
N GLU A 34 -6.59 -12.82 1.43
CA GLU A 34 -5.85 -11.85 2.23
C GLU A 34 -4.75 -11.16 1.41
N VAL A 35 -4.03 -11.93 0.58
CA VAL A 35 -2.86 -11.47 -0.17
C VAL A 35 -3.26 -10.62 -1.38
N ALA A 36 -4.28 -11.01 -2.13
CA ALA A 36 -4.65 -10.32 -3.38
C ALA A 36 -5.12 -8.87 -3.17
N PRO A 37 -5.95 -8.53 -2.16
CA PRO A 37 -6.33 -7.15 -1.89
C PRO A 37 -5.15 -6.27 -1.46
N VAL A 38 -4.24 -6.80 -0.64
CA VAL A 38 -3.06 -6.05 -0.18
C VAL A 38 -2.12 -5.77 -1.35
N PHE A 39 -1.86 -6.78 -2.18
CA PHE A 39 -1.05 -6.61 -3.39
C PHE A 39 -1.67 -5.64 -4.38
N ARG A 40 -2.98 -5.75 -4.61
CA ARG A 40 -3.73 -4.82 -5.47
C ARG A 40 -3.58 -3.37 -4.99
N HIS A 41 -3.70 -3.13 -3.69
CA HIS A 41 -3.55 -1.80 -3.12
C HIS A 41 -2.13 -1.23 -3.35
N ILE A 42 -1.09 -2.04 -3.17
CA ILE A 42 0.29 -1.64 -3.45
C ILE A 42 0.46 -1.23 -4.92
N LEU A 43 -0.12 -1.99 -5.85
CA LEU A 43 -0.07 -1.69 -7.28
C LEU A 43 -0.86 -0.41 -7.63
N GLU A 44 -2.04 -0.22 -7.05
CA GLU A 44 -2.85 0.99 -7.26
C GLU A 44 -2.10 2.25 -6.78
N GLU A 45 -1.53 2.22 -5.58
CA GLU A 45 -0.75 3.34 -5.05
C GLU A 45 0.55 3.57 -5.82
N ASN A 46 1.20 2.50 -6.32
CA ASN A 46 2.36 2.62 -7.20
C ASN A 46 2.01 3.32 -8.52
N HIS A 47 0.88 2.93 -9.14
CA HIS A 47 0.38 3.55 -10.34
C HIS A 47 0.05 5.02 -10.09
N LEU A 48 -0.71 5.33 -9.02
CA LEU A 48 -1.06 6.71 -8.65
C LEU A 48 0.18 7.57 -8.35
N SER A 49 1.20 7.02 -7.70
CA SER A 49 2.45 7.73 -7.46
C SER A 49 3.22 8.01 -8.74
N SER A 50 3.05 7.20 -9.79
CA SER A 50 3.77 7.33 -11.06
C SER A 50 3.00 8.17 -12.08
N SER A 51 1.66 8.14 -12.05
CA SER A 51 0.79 8.93 -12.94
C SER A 51 0.58 10.36 -12.45
N ASN A 52 0.53 10.59 -11.13
CA ASN A 52 0.43 11.93 -10.54
C ASN A 52 1.82 12.57 -10.40
N LEU A 53 2.53 12.73 -11.51
CA LEU A 53 3.71 13.58 -11.52
C LEU A 53 3.27 15.01 -11.16
N PRO A 54 3.98 15.70 -10.24
CA PRO A 54 3.67 17.08 -9.92
C PRO A 54 3.70 17.93 -11.19
N LEU A 55 2.63 18.71 -11.43
CA LEU A 55 2.58 19.70 -12.51
C LEU A 55 3.71 20.74 -12.39
N GLU A 56 4.21 20.96 -11.17
CA GLU A 56 5.32 21.85 -10.85
C GLU A 56 6.43 21.06 -10.14
N ASP A 57 7.64 21.05 -10.72
CA ASP A 57 8.83 20.45 -10.12
C ASP A 57 9.41 21.35 -9.02
N SER A 58 8.72 21.40 -7.88
CA SER A 58 9.23 22.04 -6.66
C SER A 58 9.96 21.03 -5.77
N LYS A 59 10.86 21.54 -4.92
CA LYS A 59 11.59 20.71 -3.95
C LYS A 59 10.63 20.00 -2.99
N GLU A 60 9.58 20.68 -2.58
CA GLU A 60 8.53 20.17 -1.70
C GLU A 60 7.77 19.02 -2.36
N ASN A 61 7.41 19.17 -3.64
CA ASN A 61 6.71 18.15 -4.42
C ASN A 61 7.57 16.91 -4.63
N ARG A 62 8.87 17.08 -4.92
CA ARG A 62 9.84 15.97 -4.99
C ARG A 62 9.97 15.25 -3.66
N ASN A 63 10.09 15.97 -2.55
CA ASN A 63 10.22 15.36 -1.23
C ASN A 63 8.96 14.58 -0.84
N ALA A 64 7.77 15.11 -1.15
CA ALA A 64 6.50 14.42 -0.93
C ALA A 64 6.40 13.14 -1.79
N TRP A 65 6.80 13.21 -3.06
CA TRP A 65 6.83 12.06 -3.97
C TRP A 65 7.78 10.97 -3.48
N TRP A 66 9.01 11.31 -3.10
CA TRP A 66 9.98 10.37 -2.54
C TRP A 66 9.50 9.75 -1.23
N SER A 67 8.88 10.55 -0.35
CA SER A 67 8.33 10.04 0.92
C SER A 67 7.21 9.02 0.67
N ARG A 68 6.33 9.27 -0.29
CA ARG A 68 5.29 8.31 -0.71
C ARG A 68 5.89 7.03 -1.26
N ARG A 69 6.88 7.10 -2.15
CA ARG A 69 7.54 5.91 -2.71
C ARG A 69 8.32 5.10 -1.68
N LYS A 70 9.00 5.77 -0.74
CA LYS A 70 9.68 5.09 0.38
C LYS A 70 8.68 4.30 1.22
N LYS A 71 7.50 4.86 1.50
CA LYS A 71 6.44 4.14 2.22
C LYS A 71 5.94 2.92 1.44
N LEU A 72 5.76 3.04 0.12
CA LEU A 72 5.35 1.92 -0.72
C LEU A 72 6.40 0.81 -0.80
N ASP A 73 7.68 1.17 -0.88
CA ASP A 73 8.79 0.23 -0.89
C ASP A 73 8.84 -0.58 0.43
N CYS A 74 8.68 0.10 1.56
CA CYS A 74 8.55 -0.57 2.86
C CYS A 74 7.32 -1.50 2.92
N LEU A 75 6.15 -1.06 2.41
CA LEU A 75 4.95 -1.89 2.39
C LEU A 75 5.12 -3.14 1.51
N LEU A 76 5.79 -3.00 0.36
CA LEU A 76 6.10 -4.13 -0.51
C LEU A 76 7.10 -5.08 0.14
N TYR A 77 8.12 -4.56 0.82
CA TYR A 77 9.08 -5.36 1.57
C TYR A 77 8.39 -6.20 2.66
N GLU A 78 7.52 -5.58 3.47
CA GLU A 78 6.75 -6.30 4.51
C GLU A 78 5.76 -7.30 3.91
N PHE A 79 5.15 -7.00 2.76
CA PHE A 79 4.25 -7.92 2.08
C PHE A 79 4.96 -9.17 1.52
N LEU A 80 6.23 -9.06 1.14
CA LEU A 80 7.03 -10.15 0.57
C LEU A 80 7.80 -10.99 1.61
N ARG A 81 7.77 -10.57 2.88
CA ARG A 81 8.49 -11.22 3.98
C ARG A 81 7.65 -12.27 4.67
#